data_AF-A0A653N836-F1
#
_entry.id   AF-A0A653N836-F1
#
_cell.length_a   1.000
_cell.length_b   1.000
_cell.length_c   1.000
_cell.angle_alpha   90.00
_cell.angle_beta   90.00
_cell.angle_gamma   90.00
#
_symmetry.space_group_name_H-M   'P 1'
#
loop_
_entity.id
_entity.type
_entity.pdbx_description
1 polymer ?
#
loop_
_entity_poly.entity_id
_entity_poly.type
_entity_poly.pdbx_seq_one_letter_code
_entity_poly.pdbx_strand_id
1 'polypeptide(L)'
;MMKHPVTVNGITRWLETGENVPTDSLETKEHAVPVLRQEIGDVLRDVRQRQRRTLREVSHHARVSLGYLSEVERGQKEASSELLSSICGALNVPMSLMLREVSDRIALQEGVHIPDTVPVDLESGFAPEEFGARIPDEVPDDFGQLAGSH
;
A
#
# COMPACT_ATOMS: atom_id res chain seq x y z
N MET A 1 -21.99 -19.29 -39.61
CA MET A 1 -21.37 -18.67 -38.42
C MET A 1 -21.94 -17.28 -38.25
N MET A 2 -22.75 -17.01 -37.23
CA MET A 2 -23.37 -15.69 -37.02
C MET A 2 -22.46 -14.83 -36.15
N LYS A 3 -21.88 -13.78 -36.75
CA LYS A 3 -21.12 -12.74 -36.05
C LYS A 3 -22.06 -11.60 -35.72
N HIS A 4 -22.01 -11.11 -34.50
CA HIS A 4 -22.76 -9.90 -34.11
C HIS A 4 -21.76 -8.81 -33.71
N PRO A 5 -22.05 -7.55 -34.07
CA PRO A 5 -21.19 -6.44 -33.68
C PRO A 5 -21.35 -6.19 -32.17
N VAL A 6 -20.22 -6.08 -31.47
CA VAL A 6 -20.19 -5.68 -30.06
C VAL A 6 -19.32 -4.44 -29.93
N THR A 7 -19.83 -3.43 -29.23
CA THR A 7 -19.09 -2.19 -28.98
C THR A 7 -18.48 -2.24 -27.59
N VAL A 8 -17.16 -2.18 -27.52
CA VAL A 8 -16.41 -2.07 -26.25
C VAL A 8 -15.48 -0.87 -26.36
N ASN A 9 -15.58 0.08 -25.43
CA ASN A 9 -14.77 1.30 -25.41
C ASN A 9 -14.78 2.10 -26.74
N GLY A 10 -15.92 2.13 -27.43
CA GLY A 10 -16.09 2.86 -28.70
C GLY A 10 -15.53 2.16 -29.94
N ILE A 11 -14.92 0.97 -29.80
CA ILE A 11 -14.43 0.16 -30.92
C ILE A 11 -15.46 -0.94 -31.21
N THR A 12 -15.93 -1.01 -32.45
CA THR A 12 -16.82 -2.10 -32.89
C THR A 12 -15.99 -3.33 -33.27
N ARG A 13 -16.13 -4.42 -32.51
CA ARG A 13 -15.49 -5.71 -32.80
C ARG A 13 -16.55 -6.73 -33.23
N TRP A 14 -16.21 -7.55 -34.22
CA TRP A 14 -17.05 -8.66 -34.70
C TRP A 14 -16.64 -9.95 -34.00
N LEU A 15 -17.45 -10.43 -33.06
CA LEU A 15 -17.17 -11.65 -32.28
C LEU A 15 -18.01 -12.83 -32.79
N GLU A 16 -17.46 -14.04 -32.68
CA GLU A 16 -18.19 -15.27 -32.98
C GLU A 16 -19.01 -15.73 -31.77
N THR A 17 -20.19 -16.29 -32.02
CA THR A 17 -21.11 -16.72 -30.95
C THR A 17 -20.48 -17.86 -30.15
N GLY A 18 -20.00 -17.56 -28.94
CA GLY A 18 -19.36 -18.52 -28.02
C GLY A 18 -18.03 -18.06 -27.43
N GLU A 19 -17.45 -16.96 -27.91
CA GLU A 19 -16.27 -16.36 -27.27
C GLU A 19 -16.70 -15.64 -25.97
N ASN A 20 -16.30 -16.20 -24.83
CA ASN A 20 -16.52 -15.60 -23.53
C ASN A 20 -15.59 -14.38 -23.41
N VAL A 21 -16.11 -13.19 -23.71
CA VAL A 21 -15.38 -11.94 -23.47
C VAL A 21 -15.21 -11.85 -21.95
N PRO A 22 -13.98 -11.83 -21.40
CA PRO A 22 -13.78 -11.60 -19.98
C PRO A 22 -14.50 -10.29 -19.62
N THR A 23 -15.59 -10.40 -18.88
CA THR A 23 -16.43 -9.27 -18.45
C THR A 23 -15.79 -8.60 -17.24
N ASP A 24 -14.48 -8.39 -17.30
CA ASP A 24 -13.79 -7.47 -16.40
C ASP A 24 -13.36 -6.28 -17.24
N SER A 25 -14.38 -5.58 -17.73
CA SER A 25 -14.25 -4.19 -18.13
C SER A 25 -13.94 -3.43 -16.86
N LEU A 26 -12.69 -3.47 -16.40
CA LEU A 26 -12.18 -2.56 -15.38
C LEU A 26 -12.46 -1.17 -15.93
N GLU A 27 -13.53 -0.55 -15.44
CA GLU A 27 -13.80 0.86 -15.65
C GLU A 27 -12.51 1.58 -15.26
N THR A 28 -11.72 1.96 -16.25
CA THR A 28 -10.60 2.86 -16.05
C THR A 28 -11.24 4.20 -15.69
N LYS A 29 -11.67 4.35 -14.44
CA LYS A 29 -11.80 5.66 -13.82
C LYS A 29 -10.49 6.33 -14.14
N GLU A 30 -10.52 7.46 -14.84
CA GLU A 30 -9.32 8.27 -15.01
C GLU A 30 -8.71 8.43 -13.62
N HIS A 31 -7.56 7.79 -13.41
CA HIS A 31 -6.87 7.81 -12.14
C HIS A 31 -6.40 9.25 -11.97
N ALA A 32 -7.18 10.05 -11.25
CA ALA A 32 -6.84 11.43 -10.97
C ALA A 32 -5.47 11.43 -10.31
N VAL A 33 -4.50 12.14 -10.90
CA VAL A 33 -3.12 12.13 -10.42
C VAL A 33 -3.11 12.54 -8.94
N PRO A 34 -2.68 11.64 -8.02
CA PRO A 34 -2.66 11.93 -6.59
C PRO A 34 -1.84 13.19 -6.33
N VAL A 35 -2.40 14.11 -5.54
CA VAL A 35 -1.67 15.27 -5.08
C VAL A 35 -0.86 14.87 -3.85
N LEU A 36 0.46 14.76 -3.98
CA LEU A 36 1.35 14.26 -2.92
C LEU A 36 1.11 14.88 -1.52
N ARG A 37 0.93 16.21 -1.45
CA ARG A 37 0.69 16.89 -0.15
C ARG A 37 -0.62 16.47 0.52
N GLN A 38 -1.63 16.06 -0.27
CA GLN A 38 -2.90 15.56 0.25
C GLN A 38 -2.68 14.21 0.92
N GLU A 39 -2.01 13.28 0.23
CA GLU A 39 -1.70 11.94 0.77
C GLU A 39 -0.80 12.01 2.00
N ILE A 40 0.21 12.88 2.00
CA ILE A 40 1.04 13.15 3.19
C ILE A 40 0.15 13.67 4.33
N GLY A 41 -0.70 14.66 4.06
CA GLY A 41 -1.58 15.24 5.06
C GLY A 41 -2.52 14.21 5.69
N ASP A 42 -3.12 13.35 4.87
CA ASP A 42 -4.03 12.30 5.30
C ASP A 42 -3.31 11.22 6.12
N VAL A 43 -2.11 10.77 5.71
CA VAL A 43 -1.31 9.82 6.51
C VAL A 43 -0.95 10.40 7.87
N LEU A 44 -0.47 11.65 7.92
CA LEU A 44 -0.12 12.31 9.17
C LEU A 44 -1.33 12.43 10.11
N ARG A 45 -2.49 12.80 9.55
CA ARG A 45 -3.75 12.89 10.27
C ARG A 45 -4.17 11.53 10.83
N ASP A 46 -4.08 10.47 10.04
CA ASP A 46 -4.47 9.12 10.44
C ASP A 46 -3.55 8.56 11.54
N VAL A 47 -2.24 8.76 11.41
CA VAL A 47 -1.27 8.41 12.48
C VAL A 47 -1.63 9.15 13.77
N ARG A 48 -1.87 10.47 13.70
CA ARG A 48 -2.25 11.27 14.87
C ARG A 48 -3.54 10.78 15.52
N GLN A 49 -4.57 10.49 14.71
CA GLN A 49 -5.87 10.03 15.19
C GLN A 49 -5.81 8.62 15.78
N ARG A 50 -5.03 7.69 15.19
CA ARG A 50 -4.77 6.37 15.77
C ARG A 50 -4.12 6.46 17.15
N GLN A 51 -3.25 7.45 17.36
CA GLN A 51 -2.66 7.76 18.66
C GLN A 51 -3.61 8.49 19.64
N ARG A 52 -4.81 8.86 19.18
CA ARG A 52 -5.79 9.68 19.92
C ARG A 52 -5.23 11.03 20.39
N ARG A 53 -4.30 11.61 19.63
CA ARG A 53 -3.66 12.88 19.96
C ARG A 53 -4.33 14.05 19.25
N THR A 54 -4.36 15.20 19.91
CA THR A 54 -4.92 16.43 19.36
C THR A 54 -3.91 17.14 18.46
N LEU A 55 -4.40 18.00 17.55
CA LEU A 55 -3.54 18.91 16.78
C LEU A 55 -2.64 19.75 17.69
N ARG A 56 -3.17 20.22 18.82
CA ARG A 56 -2.45 21.07 19.78
C ARG A 56 -1.25 20.34 20.40
N GLU A 57 -1.43 19.10 20.81
CA GLU A 57 -0.36 18.27 21.38
C GLU A 57 0.75 18.06 20.36
N VAL A 58 0.40 17.60 19.16
CA VAL A 58 1.41 17.33 18.11
C VAL A 58 2.11 18.60 17.66
N SER A 59 1.36 19.69 17.43
CA SER A 59 1.95 20.96 17.00
C SER A 59 2.93 21.51 18.04
N HIS A 60 2.61 21.35 19.34
CA HIS A 60 3.50 21.76 20.42
C HIS A 60 4.83 20.99 20.39
N HIS A 61 4.78 19.66 20.28
CA HIS A 61 5.99 18.83 20.21
C HIS A 61 6.79 19.05 18.91
N ALA A 62 6.11 19.26 17.78
CA ALA A 62 6.72 19.52 16.49
C ALA A 62 7.27 20.95 16.34
N ARG A 63 7.04 21.83 17.32
CA ARG A 63 7.42 23.26 17.30
C ARG A 63 6.86 24.02 16.09
N VAL A 64 5.65 23.67 15.68
CA VAL A 64 4.90 24.37 14.62
C VAL A 64 3.61 24.96 15.17
N SER A 65 3.00 25.89 14.46
CA SER A 65 1.69 26.40 14.87
C SER A 65 0.60 25.34 14.65
N LEU A 66 -0.43 25.36 15.50
CA LEU A 66 -1.61 24.51 15.35
C LEU A 66 -2.28 24.72 13.98
N GLY A 67 -2.40 25.98 13.56
CA GLY A 67 -2.96 26.35 12.26
C GLY A 67 -2.16 25.75 11.11
N TYR A 68 -0.83 25.83 11.16
CA TYR A 68 0.03 25.25 10.14
C TYR A 68 -0.13 23.73 10.05
N LEU A 69 -0.08 23.01 11.18
CA LEU A 69 -0.30 21.55 11.18
C LEU A 69 -1.69 21.19 10.63
N SER A 70 -2.71 21.97 10.98
CA SER A 70 -4.06 21.77 10.45
C SER A 70 -4.15 21.99 8.93
N GLU A 71 -3.40 22.94 8.37
CA GLU A 71 -3.33 23.15 6.92
C GLU A 71 -2.59 22.01 6.21
N VAL A 72 -1.50 21.52 6.80
CA VAL A 72 -0.75 20.35 6.30
C VAL A 72 -1.63 19.11 6.27
N GLU A 73 -2.33 18.78 7.36
CA GLU A 73 -3.23 17.62 7.43
C GLU A 73 -4.44 17.68 6.49
N ARG A 74 -4.70 18.84 5.87
CA ARG A 74 -5.76 19.02 4.87
C ARG A 74 -5.21 19.19 3.45
N GLY A 75 -3.91 18.92 3.25
CA GLY A 75 -3.24 19.08 1.96
C GLY A 75 -3.22 20.52 1.42
N GLN A 76 -3.36 21.53 2.29
CA GLN A 76 -3.37 22.95 1.87
C GLN A 76 -1.97 23.57 1.87
N LYS A 77 -1.01 22.94 2.54
CA LYS A 77 0.39 23.38 2.61
C LYS A 77 1.32 22.23 2.31
N GLU A 78 2.40 22.54 1.60
CA GLU A 78 3.54 21.64 1.46
C GLU A 78 4.48 21.90 2.64
N ALA A 79 4.77 20.84 3.38
CA ALA A 79 5.75 20.88 4.45
C ALA A 79 7.15 20.74 3.84
N SER A 80 8.12 21.52 4.32
CA SER A 80 9.53 21.25 4.02
C SER A 80 9.93 19.91 4.63
N SER A 81 11.01 19.31 4.14
CA SER A 81 11.54 18.06 4.67
C SER A 81 11.87 18.14 6.17
N GLU A 82 12.37 19.28 6.66
CA GLU A 82 12.67 19.52 8.08
C GLU A 82 11.41 19.60 8.93
N LEU A 83 10.35 20.25 8.42
CA LEU A 83 9.07 20.34 9.11
C LEU A 83 8.37 18.98 9.13
N LEU A 84 8.41 18.24 8.02
CA LEU A 84 7.89 16.89 7.93
C LEU A 84 8.62 15.95 8.91
N SER A 85 9.95 16.07 9.00
CA SER A 85 10.75 15.34 10.00
C SER A 85 10.36 15.70 11.43
N SER A 86 10.14 16.98 11.72
CA SER A 86 9.71 17.45 13.05
C SER A 86 8.33 16.91 13.43
N ILE A 87 7.39 16.87 12.49
CA ILE A 87 6.06 16.31 12.69
C ILE A 87 6.13 14.79 12.88
N CYS A 88 6.90 14.06 12.06
CA CYS A 88 7.11 12.62 12.21
C CYS A 88 7.72 12.27 13.57
N GLY A 89 8.73 13.05 14.00
CA GLY A 89 9.33 12.92 15.32
C GLY A 89 8.32 13.19 16.46
N ALA A 90 7.51 14.23 16.33
CA ALA A 90 6.45 14.52 17.30
C ALA A 90 5.39 13.43 17.37
N LEU A 91 5.11 12.73 16.27
CA LEU A 91 4.22 11.57 16.17
C LEU A 91 4.92 10.25 16.49
N ASN A 92 6.22 10.24 16.80
CA ASN A 92 7.00 9.01 17.03
C ASN A 92 6.83 7.97 15.90
N VAL A 93 6.79 8.44 14.65
CA VAL A 93 6.75 7.57 13.46
C VAL A 93 8.03 7.76 12.65
N PRO A 94 8.74 6.68 12.27
CA PRO A 94 9.86 6.78 11.34
C PRO A 94 9.40 7.35 10.00
N MET A 95 10.18 8.27 9.42
CA MET A 95 9.86 8.88 8.13
C MET A 95 9.71 7.85 7.00
N SER A 96 10.50 6.78 7.01
CA SER A 96 10.40 5.70 6.04
C SER A 96 9.06 4.95 6.10
N LEU A 97 8.50 4.75 7.30
CA LEU A 97 7.19 4.10 7.46
C LEU A 97 6.06 5.04 7.03
N MET A 98 6.17 6.33 7.36
CA MET A 98 5.22 7.34 6.91
C MET A 98 5.19 7.42 5.38
N LEU A 99 6.35 7.49 4.73
CA LEU A 99 6.47 7.54 3.27
C LEU A 99 6.01 6.23 2.60
N ARG A 100 6.20 5.08 3.24
CA ARG A 100 5.63 3.81 2.77
C ARG A 100 4.11 3.88 2.75
N GLU A 101 3.47 4.33 3.83
CA GLU A 101 2.00 4.43 3.88
C GLU A 101 1.46 5.44 2.84
N VAL A 102 2.20 6.53 2.57
CA VAL A 102 1.89 7.45 1.46
C VAL A 102 2.00 6.74 0.12
N SER A 103 3.09 6.01 -0.11
CA SER A 103 3.30 5.24 -1.34
C SER A 103 2.19 4.22 -1.58
N ASP A 104 1.75 3.51 -0.53
CA ASP A 104 0.69 2.51 -0.63
C ASP A 104 -0.64 3.15 -1.04
N ARG A 105 -0.97 4.35 -0.50
CA ARG A 105 -2.18 5.10 -0.90
C ARG A 105 -2.13 5.59 -2.34
N ILE A 106 -0.98 6.10 -2.76
CA ILE A 106 -0.76 6.53 -4.15
C ILE A 106 -0.91 5.32 -5.09
N ALA A 107 -0.29 4.18 -4.76
CA ALA A 107 -0.38 2.96 -5.56
C ALA A 107 -1.84 2.50 -5.74
N LEU A 108 -2.64 2.51 -4.67
CA LEU A 108 -4.07 2.21 -4.76
C LEU A 108 -4.82 3.18 -5.70
N GLN A 109 -4.49 4.47 -5.66
CA GLN A 109 -5.09 5.46 -6.55
C GLN A 109 -4.62 5.32 -7.99
N GLU A 110 -3.41 4.84 -8.23
CA GLU A 110 -2.87 4.54 -9.56
C GLU A 110 -3.38 3.20 -10.13
N GLY A 111 -4.15 2.44 -9.35
CA GLY A 111 -4.59 1.09 -9.74
C GLY A 111 -3.44 0.07 -9.73
N VAL A 112 -2.32 0.40 -9.08
CA VAL A 112 -1.18 -0.50 -8.89
C VAL A 112 -1.59 -1.54 -7.83
N HIS A 113 -2.03 -2.69 -8.29
CA HIS A 113 -2.32 -3.84 -7.44
C HIS A 113 -1.06 -4.68 -7.28
N ILE A 114 -0.37 -4.55 -6.14
CA ILE A 114 0.71 -5.47 -5.78
C ILE A 114 0.02 -6.73 -5.22
N PRO A 115 0.15 -7.91 -5.86
CA PRO A 115 -0.43 -9.13 -5.31
C PRO A 115 0.23 -9.45 -3.97
N ASP A 116 -0.57 -9.77 -2.95
CA ASP A 116 -0.08 -10.29 -1.65
C ASP A 116 0.57 -11.67 -1.77
N THR A 117 0.53 -12.27 -2.96
CA THR A 117 1.11 -13.56 -3.29
C THR A 117 2.38 -13.41 -4.10
N VAL A 118 3.33 -14.31 -3.85
CA VAL A 118 4.50 -14.48 -4.70
C VAL A 118 4.04 -14.91 -6.09
N PRO A 119 4.52 -14.30 -7.20
CA PRO A 119 4.23 -14.79 -8.53
C PRO A 119 4.66 -16.25 -8.67
N VAL A 120 3.79 -17.09 -9.22
CA VAL A 120 4.05 -18.53 -9.43
C VAL A 120 5.38 -18.80 -10.15
N ASP A 121 5.79 -17.92 -11.07
CA ASP A 121 7.06 -18.05 -11.79
C ASP A 121 8.29 -17.84 -10.89
N LEU A 122 8.13 -17.06 -9.81
CA LEU A 122 9.18 -16.88 -8.81
C LEU A 122 9.29 -18.09 -7.88
N GLU A 123 8.20 -18.83 -7.63
CA GLU A 123 8.23 -20.07 -6.83
C GLU A 123 9.14 -21.13 -7.48
N SER A 124 9.13 -21.23 -8.81
CA SER A 124 9.97 -22.17 -9.57
C SER A 124 11.48 -21.91 -9.43
N GLY A 125 11.89 -20.69 -9.11
CA GLY A 125 13.29 -20.34 -8.83
C GLY A 125 13.73 -20.63 -7.39
N PHE A 126 12.78 -20.91 -6.49
CA PHE A 126 13.00 -21.32 -5.10
C PHE A 126 12.67 -22.81 -4.91
N ALA A 127 13.06 -23.65 -5.88
CA ALA A 127 12.91 -25.08 -5.73
C ALA A 127 13.54 -25.53 -4.40
N PRO A 128 12.79 -26.23 -3.52
CA PRO A 128 13.26 -26.63 -2.19
C PRO A 128 14.57 -27.42 -2.19
N GLU A 129 14.94 -28.00 -3.34
CA GLU A 129 16.15 -28.80 -3.50
C GLU A 129 17.45 -27.97 -3.45
N GLU A 130 17.44 -26.67 -3.80
CA GLU A 130 18.68 -25.86 -3.80
C GLU A 130 19.07 -25.33 -2.41
N PHE A 131 18.13 -25.18 -1.48
CA PHE A 131 18.38 -24.58 -0.15
C PHE A 131 18.39 -25.57 1.02
N GLY A 132 18.31 -26.88 0.77
CA GLY A 132 18.61 -27.92 1.76
C GLY A 132 17.73 -27.97 3.01
N ALA A 133 16.65 -27.19 3.08
CA ALA A 133 15.75 -27.15 4.22
C ALA A 133 14.30 -27.25 3.75
N ARG A 134 13.86 -28.47 3.42
CA ARG A 134 12.43 -28.78 3.49
C ARG A 134 12.06 -28.71 4.98
N ILE A 135 11.34 -27.67 5.39
CA ILE A 135 10.75 -27.63 6.72
C ILE A 135 9.82 -28.86 6.82
N PRO A 136 10.08 -29.80 7.74
CA PRO A 136 9.19 -30.95 7.90
C PRO A 136 7.81 -30.47 8.32
N ASP A 137 6.75 -31.05 7.74
CA ASP A 137 5.36 -30.73 8.11
C ASP A 137 5.04 -31.17 9.56
N GLU A 138 5.89 -32.03 10.14
CA GLU A 138 5.81 -32.52 11.50
C GLU A 138 6.97 -31.97 12.33
N VAL A 139 6.70 -31.54 13.56
CA VAL A 139 7.75 -31.17 14.50
C VAL A 139 8.57 -32.43 14.81
N PRO A 140 9.90 -32.43 14.62
CA PRO A 140 10.72 -33.62 14.91
C PRO A 140 10.54 -34.06 16.37
N ASP A 141 10.44 -35.36 16.61
CA ASP A 141 10.24 -35.92 17.96
C ASP A 141 11.33 -35.51 18.98
N ASP A 142 12.52 -35.11 18.49
CA ASP A 142 13.67 -34.63 19.25
C ASP A 142 13.56 -33.14 19.67
N PHE A 143 12.60 -32.39 19.13
CA PHE A 143 12.52 -30.94 19.38
C PHE A 143 12.35 -30.58 20.87
N GLY A 144 11.77 -31.51 21.67
CA GLY A 144 11.63 -31.36 23.12
C GLY A 144 12.87 -31.74 23.94
N GLN A 145 13.86 -32.44 23.38
CA GLN A 145 15.03 -32.91 24.15
C GLN A 145 16.14 -31.86 24.24
N LEU A 146 16.17 -30.89 23.32
CA LEU A 146 17.15 -29.79 23.32
C LEU A 146 16.86 -28.69 24.36
N ALA A 147 15.69 -28.70 25.00
CA ALA A 147 15.32 -27.73 26.04
C ALA A 147 15.63 -28.21 27.47
N GLY A 148 16.34 -29.35 27.62
CA GLY A 148 16.50 -30.06 28.89
C GLY A 148 17.90 -30.04 29.53
N SER A 149 18.83 -29.20 29.08
CA SER A 149 20.14 -29.05 29.74
C SER A 149 20.61 -27.60 29.73
N HIS A 150 20.15 -26.79 30.70
CA HIS A 150 20.96 -25.88 31.52
C HIS A 150 20.10 -25.19 32.57
#